data_AF-A0A1I4NM92-F1
#
_entry.id   AF-A0A1I4NM92-F1
#
_cell.length_a   1.000
_cell.length_b   1.000
_cell.length_c   1.000
_cell.angle_alpha   90.00
_cell.angle_beta   90.00
_cell.angle_gamma   90.00
#
_symmetry.space_group_name_H-M   'P 1'
#
loop_
_entity.id
_entity.type
_entity.pdbx_description
1 polymer ?
#
loop_
_entity_poly.entity_id
_entity_poly.type
_entity_poly.pdbx_seq_one_letter_code
_entity_poly.pdbx_strand_id
1 'polypeptide(L)'
;MQAVLVTNGRIRGNDTRTKVPYLLKGIVFGNDGRALSPWHTTKKNGRRYRYYIPQRDTKEHAGVSGLPRLPAAELESAVLDQLRAILRSPELVGEVLPQVIKLDPSLDEAKVTVAMTRLDAIWDRLFLAEQTRIVKLLVEKVIVSPDDLEVRLRANGIERLVLEMSPKSIEQEKEAMA
;
A
#
# COMPACT_ATOMS: atom_id res chain seq x y z
N MET A 1 13.75 -0.67 -34.00
CA MET A 1 12.62 -1.61 -34.14
C MET A 1 11.85 -1.63 -32.83
N GLN A 2 10.54 -1.40 -32.89
CA GLN A 2 9.62 -1.49 -31.76
C GLN A 2 9.15 -2.94 -31.59
N ALA A 3 9.16 -3.45 -30.36
CA ALA A 3 8.39 -4.61 -29.89
C ALA A 3 8.19 -4.42 -28.38
N VAL A 4 7.16 -3.70 -27.92
CA VAL A 4 5.79 -4.18 -27.62
C VAL A 4 5.80 -5.41 -26.70
N LEU A 5 6.00 -5.17 -25.40
CA LEU A 5 5.52 -6.07 -24.34
C LEU A 5 3.98 -6.01 -24.30
N VAL A 6 3.35 -7.04 -24.84
CA VAL A 6 1.97 -7.43 -24.52
C VAL A 6 2.04 -7.97 -23.08
N THR A 7 1.68 -7.22 -22.03
CA THR A 7 0.30 -6.90 -21.63
C THR A 7 0.24 -5.54 -20.90
N ASN A 8 -0.30 -4.54 -21.60
CA ASN A 8 -1.06 -3.35 -21.15
C ASN A 8 -0.57 -2.47 -19.99
N GLY A 9 0.55 -1.77 -20.20
CA GLY A 9 0.82 -0.46 -19.56
C GLY A 9 -0.21 0.63 -19.94
N ARG A 10 -0.86 0.51 -21.11
CA ARG A 10 -1.84 1.47 -21.62
C ARG A 10 -3.17 1.50 -20.85
N ILE A 11 -3.56 0.38 -20.22
CA ILE A 11 -4.74 0.35 -19.33
C ILE A 11 -4.40 1.02 -17.98
N ARG A 12 -3.17 0.82 -17.46
CA ARG A 12 -2.74 1.34 -16.15
C ARG A 12 -2.71 2.86 -16.08
N GLY A 13 -2.18 3.53 -17.11
CA GLY A 13 -2.17 5.00 -17.18
C GLY A 13 -3.54 5.64 -17.49
N ASN A 14 -4.44 4.90 -18.16
CA ASN A 14 -5.76 5.42 -18.51
C ASN A 14 -6.78 5.31 -17.36
N ASP A 15 -6.66 4.30 -16.49
CA ASP A 15 -7.52 4.18 -15.30
C ASP A 15 -7.14 5.22 -14.22
N THR A 16 -5.91 5.76 -14.26
CA THR A 16 -5.44 6.86 -13.39
C THR A 16 -6.05 8.21 -13.76
N ARG A 17 -6.53 8.38 -15.00
CA ARG A 17 -6.95 9.70 -15.52
C ARG A 17 -8.39 10.06 -15.16
N THR A 18 -9.20 9.09 -14.72
CA THR A 18 -10.66 9.27 -14.60
C THR A 18 -11.23 8.90 -13.23
N LYS A 19 -10.52 8.14 -12.39
CA LYS A 19 -10.99 7.76 -11.05
C LYS A 19 -10.19 8.48 -9.98
N VAL A 20 -10.89 9.16 -9.08
CA VAL A 20 -10.31 9.71 -7.85
C VAL A 20 -9.59 8.57 -7.11
N PRO A 21 -8.26 8.60 -6.97
CA PRO A 21 -7.52 7.48 -6.41
C PRO A 21 -7.68 7.46 -4.89
N TYR A 22 -7.89 6.24 -4.39
CA TYR A 22 -8.00 5.90 -2.97
C TYR A 22 -7.01 4.76 -2.71
N LEU A 23 -5.94 5.07 -1.99
CA LEU A 23 -4.81 4.17 -1.77
C LEU A 23 -5.25 2.93 -0.98
N LEU A 24 -6.11 3.13 0.03
CA LEU A 24 -6.58 2.07 0.91
C LEU A 24 -7.88 1.38 0.43
N LYS A 25 -8.29 1.61 -0.82
CA LYS A 25 -9.55 1.03 -1.33
C LYS A 25 -9.52 -0.50 -1.23
N GLY A 26 -10.48 -1.04 -0.48
CA GLY A 26 -10.69 -2.48 -0.31
C GLY A 26 -9.89 -3.11 0.83
N ILE A 27 -9.11 -2.33 1.58
CA ILE A 27 -8.32 -2.83 2.71
C ILE A 27 -8.62 -2.11 4.04
N VAL A 28 -9.46 -1.06 4.07
CA VAL A 28 -9.88 -0.38 5.32
C VAL A 28 -11.18 -0.94 5.85
N PHE A 29 -11.22 -1.18 7.16
CA PHE A 29 -12.36 -1.72 7.89
C PHE A 29 -12.51 -0.99 9.22
N GLY A 30 -13.74 -0.93 9.73
CA GLY A 30 -14.00 -0.46 11.10
C GLY A 30 -13.77 -1.56 12.11
N ASN A 31 -13.75 -1.18 13.40
CA ASN A 31 -13.73 -2.14 14.52
C ASN A 31 -14.93 -3.11 14.51
N ASP A 32 -16.02 -2.74 13.84
CA ASP A 32 -17.21 -3.56 13.60
C ASP A 32 -17.00 -4.63 12.52
N GLY A 33 -15.79 -4.71 11.96
CA GLY A 33 -15.38 -5.67 10.95
C GLY A 33 -15.88 -5.35 9.54
N ARG A 34 -16.64 -4.27 9.35
CA ARG A 34 -17.19 -3.87 8.05
C ARG A 34 -16.24 -2.95 7.30
N ALA A 35 -16.23 -3.08 5.98
CA ALA A 35 -15.35 -2.27 5.14
C ALA A 35 -15.77 -0.80 5.13
N LEU A 36 -14.79 0.10 5.03
CA LEU A 36 -15.04 1.49 4.71
C LEU A 36 -15.03 1.67 3.20
N SER A 37 -16.02 2.41 2.70
CA SER A 37 -16.19 2.67 1.28
C SER A 37 -15.65 4.05 0.91
N PRO A 38 -14.91 4.19 -0.20
CA PRO A 38 -14.43 5.48 -0.67
C PRO A 38 -15.61 6.33 -1.16
N TRP A 39 -15.63 7.60 -0.76
CA TRP A 39 -16.67 8.55 -1.08
C TRP A 39 -16.08 9.92 -1.39
N HIS A 40 -16.52 10.54 -2.48
CA HIS A 40 -16.10 11.91 -2.80
C HIS A 40 -17.30 12.82 -3.01
N THR A 41 -17.09 14.10 -2.73
CA THR A 41 -18.04 15.15 -3.08
C THR A 41 -17.30 16.28 -3.80
N THR A 42 -17.96 16.88 -4.79
CA THR A 42 -17.44 18.04 -5.52
C THR A 42 -18.31 19.24 -5.15
N LYS A 43 -17.72 20.28 -4.57
CA LYS A 43 -18.42 21.54 -4.28
C LYS A 43 -18.60 22.36 -5.56
N LYS A 44 -19.53 23.32 -5.53
CA LYS A 44 -19.81 24.25 -6.65
C LYS A 44 -18.58 25.04 -7.14
N ASN A 45 -17.57 25.21 -6.28
CA ASN A 45 -16.29 25.84 -6.61
C ASN A 45 -15.27 24.89 -7.27
N GLY A 46 -15.68 23.68 -7.64
CA GLY A 46 -14.81 22.66 -8.25
C GLY A 46 -13.92 21.91 -7.26
N ARG A 47 -13.88 22.28 -5.97
CA ARG A 47 -13.07 21.57 -4.96
C ARG A 47 -13.66 20.19 -4.68
N ARG A 48 -12.80 19.17 -4.73
CA ARG A 48 -13.15 17.77 -4.46
C ARG A 48 -12.68 17.39 -3.06
N TYR A 49 -13.58 16.85 -2.26
CA TYR A 49 -13.29 16.29 -0.94
C TYR A 49 -13.42 14.77 -1.00
N ARG A 50 -12.53 14.07 -0.31
CA ARG A 50 -12.41 12.60 -0.34
C ARG A 50 -12.50 12.06 1.08
N TYR A 51 -13.32 11.03 1.25
CA TYR A 51 -13.60 10.42 2.54
C TYR A 51 -13.66 8.90 2.43
N TYR A 52 -13.38 8.22 3.53
CA TYR A 52 -13.78 6.84 3.78
C TYR A 52 -14.99 6.85 4.70
N ILE A 53 -16.07 6.19 4.26
CA ILE A 53 -17.34 6.15 5.00
C ILE A 53 -17.58 4.72 5.48
N PRO A 54 -17.90 4.52 6.77
CA PRO A 54 -18.32 3.22 7.28
C PRO A 54 -19.55 2.71 6.53
N GLN A 55 -19.47 1.50 5.99
CA GLN A 55 -20.59 0.96 5.22
C GLN A 55 -21.85 0.76 6.08
N ARG A 56 -21.68 0.55 7.40
CA ARG A 56 -22.76 0.46 8.38
C ARG A 56 -23.61 1.72 8.43
N ASP A 57 -22.98 2.89 8.39
CA ASP A 57 -23.66 4.18 8.36
C ASP A 57 -24.48 4.41 7.10
N THR A 58 -24.06 3.79 5.99
CA THR A 58 -24.79 3.87 4.71
C THR A 58 -25.95 2.87 4.63
N LYS A 59 -25.81 1.69 5.27
CA LYS A 59 -26.75 0.57 5.13
C LYS A 59 -27.78 0.46 6.26
N GLU A 60 -27.47 0.92 7.46
CA GLU A 60 -28.35 0.81 8.63
C GLU A 60 -28.91 2.19 8.98
N HIS A 61 -28.15 2.98 9.73
CA HIS A 61 -28.48 4.36 10.06
C HIS A 61 -27.20 5.15 10.33
N ALA A 62 -27.24 6.48 10.20
CA ALA A 62 -26.08 7.33 10.43
C ALA A 62 -25.57 7.23 11.87
N GLY A 63 -24.25 7.14 12.06
CA GLY A 63 -23.60 7.10 13.37
C GLY A 63 -23.51 5.72 14.03
N VAL A 64 -23.99 4.65 13.39
CA VAL A 64 -24.07 3.31 13.98
C VAL A 64 -22.73 2.62 14.09
N SER A 65 -21.82 2.91 13.17
CA SER A 65 -20.45 2.43 13.27
C SER A 65 -19.70 3.06 14.46
N GLY A 66 -20.20 4.16 15.02
CA GLY A 66 -19.44 4.98 15.97
C GLY A 66 -18.23 5.68 15.36
N LEU A 67 -18.04 5.57 14.03
CA LEU A 67 -16.92 6.17 13.31
C LEU A 67 -17.37 7.39 12.51
N PRO A 68 -16.63 8.51 12.56
CA PRO A 68 -16.91 9.66 11.72
C PRO A 68 -16.57 9.36 10.25
N ARG A 69 -16.97 10.27 9.35
CA ARG A 69 -16.45 10.26 7.98
C ARG A 69 -14.97 10.61 8.03
N LEU A 70 -14.12 9.68 7.61
CA LEU A 70 -12.66 9.86 7.71
C LEU A 70 -12.12 10.58 6.48
N PRO A 71 -11.40 11.71 6.61
CA PRO A 71 -10.74 12.35 5.48
C PRO A 71 -9.72 11.39 4.86
N ALA A 72 -9.82 11.16 3.55
CA ALA A 72 -8.95 10.18 2.89
C ALA A 72 -7.47 10.57 2.97
N ALA A 73 -7.14 11.86 2.85
CA ALA A 73 -5.76 12.32 2.91
C ALA A 73 -5.12 12.06 4.29
N GLU A 74 -5.85 12.34 5.37
CA GLU A 74 -5.35 12.15 6.75
C GLU A 74 -5.21 10.67 7.07
N LEU A 75 -6.22 9.85 6.72
CA LEU A 75 -6.17 8.41 6.95
C LEU A 75 -5.06 7.74 6.12
N GLU A 76 -4.93 8.10 4.84
CA GLU A 76 -3.87 7.56 3.97
C GLU A 76 -2.49 7.95 4.49
N SER A 77 -2.28 9.20 4.93
CA SER A 77 -1.01 9.63 5.53
C SER A 77 -0.69 8.84 6.79
N ALA A 78 -1.64 8.72 7.72
CA ALA A 78 -1.43 8.00 8.97
C ALA A 78 -1.04 6.53 8.76
N VAL A 79 -1.72 5.83 7.83
CA VAL A 79 -1.37 4.45 7.47
C VAL A 79 0.03 4.37 6.85
N LEU A 80 0.36 5.30 5.95
CA LEU A 80 1.68 5.33 5.32
C LEU A 80 2.79 5.60 6.34
N ASP A 81 2.58 6.53 7.27
CA ASP A 81 3.55 6.88 8.31
C ASP A 81 3.78 5.69 9.25
N GLN A 82 2.71 5.01 9.68
CA GLN A 82 2.82 3.79 10.50
C GLN A 82 3.51 2.66 9.73
N LEU A 83 3.17 2.46 8.45
CA LEU A 83 3.82 1.45 7.61
C LEU A 83 5.32 1.74 7.45
N ARG A 84 5.72 2.99 7.20
CA ARG A 84 7.13 3.39 7.11
C ARG A 84 7.85 3.19 8.44
N ALA A 85 7.20 3.50 9.56
CA ALA A 85 7.76 3.26 10.89
C ALA A 85 8.04 1.76 11.12
N ILE A 86 7.11 0.88 10.74
CA ILE A 86 7.30 -0.57 10.84
C ILE A 86 8.45 -1.04 9.94
N LEU A 87 8.49 -0.59 8.68
CA LEU A 87 9.56 -0.96 7.72
C LEU A 87 10.95 -0.49 8.15
N ARG A 88 11.05 0.55 9.01
CA ARG A 88 12.31 1.02 9.61
C ARG A 88 12.66 0.31 10.91
N SER A 89 11.76 -0.52 11.47
CA SER A 89 12.03 -1.22 12.72
C SER A 89 13.06 -2.34 12.52
N PRO A 90 14.15 -2.38 13.30
CA PRO A 90 15.13 -3.46 13.23
C PRO A 90 14.51 -4.81 13.67
N GLU A 91 13.48 -4.79 14.50
CA GLU A 91 12.75 -5.99 14.95
C GLU A 91 12.13 -6.72 13.75
N LEU A 92 11.54 -5.95 12.82
CA LEU A 92 10.95 -6.48 11.60
C LEU A 92 11.98 -7.21 10.73
N VAL A 93 13.20 -6.66 10.64
CA VAL A 93 14.29 -7.29 9.88
C VAL A 93 14.63 -8.64 10.50
N GLY A 94 14.75 -8.73 11.82
CA GLY A 94 15.00 -9.99 12.53
C GLY A 94 13.90 -11.04 12.32
N GLU A 95 12.63 -10.62 12.31
CA GLU A 95 11.49 -11.52 12.08
C GLU A 95 11.46 -12.06 10.64
N VAL A 96 11.75 -11.22 9.65
CA VAL A 96 11.59 -11.54 8.22
C VAL A 96 12.84 -12.20 7.63
N LEU A 97 14.03 -11.94 8.17
CA LEU A 97 15.29 -12.52 7.71
C LEU A 97 15.26 -14.05 7.53
N PRO A 98 14.80 -14.87 8.50
CA PRO A 98 14.77 -16.33 8.32
C PRO A 98 13.82 -16.77 7.20
N GLN A 99 12.77 -16.00 6.90
CA GLN A 99 11.85 -16.34 5.82
C GLN A 99 12.40 -15.92 4.46
N VAL A 100 13.08 -14.77 4.40
CA VAL A 100 13.78 -14.28 3.20
C VAL A 100 14.92 -15.22 2.80
N ILE A 101 15.74 -15.67 3.77
CA ILE A 101 16.84 -16.61 3.51
C ILE A 101 16.31 -17.95 2.95
N LYS A 102 15.13 -18.40 3.41
CA LYS A 102 14.49 -19.61 2.85
C LYS A 102 14.11 -19.45 1.38
N LEU A 103 13.76 -18.24 0.95
CA LEU A 103 13.36 -17.94 -0.42
C LEU A 103 14.57 -17.69 -1.32
N ASP A 104 15.55 -16.94 -0.84
CA ASP A 104 16.82 -16.71 -1.52
C ASP A 104 17.98 -16.76 -0.49
N PRO A 105 18.78 -17.84 -0.49
CA PRO A 105 19.92 -18.01 0.43
C PRO A 105 21.04 -16.99 0.23
N SER A 106 21.02 -16.21 -0.85
CA SER A 106 22.01 -15.17 -1.11
C SER A 106 21.68 -13.83 -0.44
N LEU A 107 20.50 -13.70 0.17
CA LEU A 107 20.11 -12.53 0.94
C LEU A 107 20.59 -12.64 2.39
N ASP A 108 21.13 -11.56 2.92
CA ASP A 108 21.59 -11.41 4.30
C ASP A 108 20.91 -10.19 4.94
N GLU A 109 21.08 -10.04 6.26
CA GLU A 109 20.49 -8.96 7.03
C GLU A 109 20.84 -7.57 6.45
N ALA A 110 22.09 -7.39 6.04
CA ALA A 110 22.56 -6.13 5.47
C ALA A 110 21.82 -5.79 4.16
N LYS A 111 21.61 -6.78 3.27
CA LYS A 111 20.85 -6.58 2.02
C LYS A 111 19.38 -6.26 2.28
N VAL A 112 18.75 -6.90 3.26
CA VAL A 112 17.37 -6.61 3.67
C VAL A 112 17.26 -5.17 4.17
N THR A 113 18.14 -4.76 5.08
CA THR A 113 18.17 -3.39 5.62
C THR A 113 18.42 -2.35 4.53
N VAL A 114 19.34 -2.62 3.60
CA VAL A 114 19.60 -1.74 2.45
C VAL A 114 18.39 -1.63 1.54
N ALA A 115 17.69 -2.73 1.25
CA ALA A 115 16.48 -2.72 0.43
C ALA A 115 15.37 -1.86 1.07
N MET A 116 15.12 -2.02 2.38
CA MET A 116 14.13 -1.23 3.10
C MET A 116 14.49 0.27 3.12
N THR A 117 15.77 0.59 3.36
CA THR A 117 16.25 1.98 3.37
C THR A 117 16.12 2.64 2.00
N ARG A 118 16.43 1.90 0.92
CA ARG A 118 16.28 2.39 -0.45
C ARG A 118 14.82 2.66 -0.80
N LEU A 119 13.92 1.74 -0.46
CA LEU A 119 12.49 1.93 -0.69
C LEU A 119 11.97 3.19 0.02
N ASP A 120 12.33 3.36 1.29
CA ASP A 120 11.92 4.53 2.08
C ASP A 120 12.42 5.84 1.44
N ALA A 121 13.66 5.88 0.96
CA ALA A 121 14.23 7.05 0.31
C ALA A 121 13.55 7.44 -1.02
N ILE A 122 13.00 6.45 -1.75
CA ILE A 122 12.31 6.70 -3.02
C ILE A 122 10.79 6.83 -2.87
N TRP A 123 10.22 6.53 -1.70
CA TRP A 123 8.77 6.40 -1.50
C TRP A 123 7.99 7.63 -1.99
N ASP A 124 8.43 8.83 -1.61
CA ASP A 124 7.77 10.09 -1.98
C ASP A 124 7.95 10.46 -3.46
N ARG A 125 8.87 9.78 -4.16
CA ARG A 125 9.08 9.92 -5.61
C ARG A 125 8.29 8.89 -6.41
N LEU A 126 7.72 7.87 -5.75
CA LEU A 126 6.91 6.85 -6.41
C LEU A 126 5.58 7.44 -6.87
N PHE A 127 5.13 7.04 -8.07
CA PHE A 127 3.79 7.34 -8.52
C PHE A 127 2.76 6.71 -7.58
N LEU A 128 1.60 7.34 -7.42
CA LEU A 128 0.52 6.87 -6.54
C LEU A 128 0.07 5.43 -6.85
N ALA A 129 0.12 5.02 -8.12
CA ALA A 129 -0.17 3.64 -8.51
C ALA A 129 0.81 2.65 -7.89
N GLU A 130 2.09 3.02 -7.81
CA GLU A 130 3.14 2.18 -7.26
C GLU A 130 3.10 2.18 -5.73
N GLN A 131 2.86 3.33 -5.10
CA GLN A 131 2.58 3.38 -3.66
C GLN A 131 1.39 2.48 -3.31
N THR A 132 0.32 2.53 -4.10
CA THR A 132 -0.86 1.66 -3.90
C THR A 132 -0.52 0.18 -4.08
N ARG A 133 0.34 -0.18 -5.04
CA ARG A 133 0.78 -1.55 -5.26
C ARG A 133 1.57 -2.07 -4.06
N ILE A 134 2.53 -1.30 -3.58
CA ILE A 134 3.38 -1.67 -2.44
C ILE A 134 2.55 -1.77 -1.17
N VAL A 135 1.65 -0.82 -0.92
CA VAL A 135 0.74 -0.89 0.23
C VAL A 135 -0.13 -2.15 0.17
N LYS A 136 -0.67 -2.51 -0.99
CA LYS A 136 -1.46 -3.75 -1.13
C LYS A 136 -0.64 -5.04 -1.00
N LEU A 137 0.66 -4.97 -1.31
CA LEU A 137 1.59 -6.07 -1.13
C LEU A 137 1.94 -6.29 0.34
N LEU A 138 2.08 -5.21 1.10
CA LEU A 138 2.50 -5.22 2.51
C LEU A 138 1.34 -5.34 3.48
N VAL A 139 0.24 -4.63 3.23
CA VAL A 139 -0.89 -4.49 4.15
C VAL A 139 -2.00 -5.46 3.75
N GLU A 140 -2.39 -6.29 4.71
CA GLU A 140 -3.57 -7.15 4.58
C GLU A 140 -4.84 -6.35 4.85
N LYS A 141 -4.85 -5.65 5.99
CA LYS A 141 -6.02 -4.98 6.53
C LYS A 141 -5.62 -3.77 7.35
N VAL A 142 -6.37 -2.69 7.23
CA VAL A 142 -6.33 -1.53 8.13
C VAL A 142 -7.62 -1.53 8.92
N ILE A 143 -7.53 -1.56 10.25
CA ILE A 143 -8.66 -1.50 11.16
C ILE A 143 -8.66 -0.11 11.79
N VAL A 144 -9.78 0.59 11.66
CA VAL A 144 -9.98 1.92 12.24
C VAL A 144 -10.96 1.81 13.41
N SER A 145 -10.54 2.33 14.54
CA SER A 145 -11.34 2.57 15.73
C SER A 145 -11.49 4.08 15.96
N PRO A 146 -12.42 4.53 16.82
CA PRO A 146 -12.59 5.97 17.10
C PRO A 146 -11.30 6.65 17.58
N ASP A 147 -10.48 5.93 18.35
CA ASP A 147 -9.26 6.45 18.99
C ASP A 147 -7.97 5.77 18.51
N ASP A 148 -8.05 4.78 17.63
CA ASP A 148 -6.91 3.92 17.28
C ASP A 148 -6.90 3.48 15.80
N LEU A 149 -5.71 3.23 15.27
CA LEU A 149 -5.45 2.76 13.91
C LEU A 149 -4.50 1.56 13.94
N GLU A 150 -5.01 0.40 13.53
CA GLU A 150 -4.24 -0.85 13.46
C GLU A 150 -3.95 -1.21 12.00
N VAL A 151 -2.67 -1.35 11.66
CA VAL A 151 -2.21 -1.81 10.33
C VAL A 151 -1.73 -3.26 10.44
N ARG A 152 -2.47 -4.18 9.84
CA ARG A 152 -2.09 -5.60 9.76
C ARG A 152 -1.28 -5.88 8.51
N LEU A 153 -0.07 -6.37 8.71
CA LEU A 153 0.83 -6.77 7.64
C LEU A 153 0.53 -8.18 7.16
N ARG A 154 0.77 -8.41 5.86
CA ARG A 154 0.76 -9.75 5.27
C ARG A 154 2.02 -10.49 5.70
N ALA A 155 1.86 -11.74 6.15
CA ALA A 155 2.97 -12.60 6.56
C ALA A 155 4.12 -12.65 5.54
N ASN A 156 3.81 -12.73 4.24
CA ASN A 156 4.83 -12.84 3.18
C ASN A 156 5.02 -11.52 2.41
N GLY A 157 4.45 -10.41 2.89
CA GLY A 157 4.45 -9.13 2.17
C GLY A 157 5.86 -8.55 2.04
N ILE A 158 6.61 -8.58 3.15
CA ILE A 158 7.94 -8.00 3.26
C ILE A 158 8.96 -8.86 2.50
N GLU A 159 8.86 -10.18 2.60
CA GLU A 159 9.68 -11.12 1.83
C GLU A 159 9.61 -10.83 0.32
N ARG A 160 8.39 -10.69 -0.21
CA ARG A 160 8.19 -10.35 -1.62
C ARG A 160 8.76 -8.98 -1.97
N LEU A 161 8.60 -8.00 -1.11
CA LEU A 161 9.14 -6.66 -1.33
C LEU A 161 10.68 -6.67 -1.40
N VAL A 162 11.33 -7.40 -0.49
CA VAL A 162 12.78 -7.55 -0.47
C VAL A 162 13.27 -8.23 -1.75
N LEU A 163 12.57 -9.28 -2.21
CA LEU A 163 12.89 -9.95 -3.46
C LEU A 163 12.78 -9.00 -4.66
N GLU A 164 11.70 -8.20 -4.74
CA GLU A 164 11.51 -7.20 -5.81
C GLU A 164 12.57 -6.07 -5.78
N MET A 165 13.12 -5.76 -4.60
CA MET A 165 14.17 -4.74 -4.41
C MET A 165 15.59 -5.29 -4.61
N SER A 166 15.75 -6.61 -4.68
CA SER A 166 17.05 -7.24 -4.85
C SER A 166 17.59 -7.00 -6.28
N PRO A 167 18.90 -6.73 -6.44
CA PRO A 167 19.49 -6.39 -7.73
C PRO A 167 19.34 -7.49 -8.79
N LYS A 168 19.20 -8.78 -8.38
CA LYS A 168 18.98 -9.91 -9.30
C LYS A 168 17.68 -9.77 -10.10
N SER A 169 16.62 -9.19 -9.55
CA SER A 169 15.37 -8.97 -10.29
C SER A 169 15.47 -7.83 -11.30
N ILE A 170 16.49 -6.97 -11.17
CA ILE A 170 16.79 -5.90 -12.14
C ILE A 170 17.78 -6.40 -13.21
N GLU A 171 18.67 -7.35 -12.88
CA GLU A 171 19.66 -7.91 -13.81
C GLU A 171 19.17 -9.11 -14.64
N GLN A 172 18.19 -9.90 -14.17
CA GLN A 172 17.57 -10.94 -15.00
C GLN A 172 16.80 -10.39 -16.21
N GLU A 173 16.52 -9.08 -16.23
CA GLU A 173 15.93 -8.38 -17.37
C GLU A 173 16.99 -7.98 -18.43
N LYS A 174 18.29 -8.05 -18.11
CA LYS A 174 19.38 -7.77 -19.06
C LYS A 174 19.92 -8.99 -19.78
N GLU A 175 19.92 -10.17 -19.15
CA GLU A 175 20.55 -11.37 -19.71
C GLU A 175 19.59 -12.21 -20.59
N ALA A 176 18.28 -11.99 -20.47
CA ALA A 176 17.28 -12.49 -21.43
C ALA A 176 17.20 -11.64 -22.73
N MET A 177 18.07 -10.63 -22.85
CA MET A 177 18.18 -9.71 -23.98
C MET A 177 19.62 -9.69 -24.54
N ALA A 178 20.28 -10.85 -24.58
CA ALA A 178 21.53 -11.09 -25.31
C ALA A 178 21.37 -12.25 -26.29
#